data_AF-A0A7J7M1R8-F1
#
_entry.id   AF-A0A7J7M1R8-F1
#
_cell.length_a   1.000
_cell.length_b   1.000
_cell.length_c   1.000
_cell.angle_alpha   90.00
_cell.angle_beta   90.00
_cell.angle_gamma   90.00
#
_symmetry.space_group_name_H-M   'P 1'
#
loop_
_entity.id
_entity.type
_entity.pdbx_description
1 polymer ?
#
loop_
_entity_poly.entity_id
_entity_poly.type
_entity_poly.pdbx_seq_one_letter_code
_entity_poly.pdbx_strand_id
1 'polypeptide(L)'
;MNQTITIVGVSVVWGLAVLVMVYTLGHVSGSHFNPAITFAFAVSCMFPWKQVPLYIGSQITGSILAILTLNMLFNGQQVQQHDFHISITMTKFDTSYFHAIMWEFIISFILMFVVCGVATDHRGINELSGVAVGATVLLNILIAGPTTGASMNPARSIGPALVSHEFKQLWVYIVAPVLGTTAATAVYCLIRVPVSDKSDIASKSA
;
A
#
# COMPACT_ATOMS: atom_id res chain seq x y z
N MET A 1 -32.66 -10.14 2.39
CA MET A 1 -31.34 -10.58 1.89
C MET A 1 -30.28 -9.87 2.69
N ASN A 2 -29.64 -10.54 3.66
CA ASN A 2 -28.48 -9.97 4.34
C ASN A 2 -27.30 -10.02 3.36
N GLN A 3 -27.10 -8.95 2.58
CA GLN A 3 -25.93 -8.82 1.72
C GLN A 3 -24.70 -8.53 2.59
N THR A 4 -24.13 -9.58 3.18
CA THR A 4 -22.87 -9.48 3.92
C THR A 4 -21.76 -9.28 2.89
N ILE A 5 -20.97 -8.21 3.02
CA ILE A 5 -19.82 -7.95 2.15
C ILE A 5 -18.80 -9.06 2.38
N THR A 6 -18.50 -9.86 1.36
CA THR A 6 -17.53 -10.95 1.45
C THR A 6 -16.10 -10.41 1.31
N ILE A 7 -15.11 -11.15 1.85
CA ILE A 7 -13.70 -10.80 1.68
C ILE A 7 -13.30 -10.70 0.20
N VAL A 8 -13.94 -11.50 -0.66
CA VAL A 8 -13.77 -11.42 -2.11
C VAL A 8 -14.25 -10.06 -2.62
N GLY A 9 -15.46 -9.63 -2.24
CA GLY A 9 -15.96 -8.29 -2.59
C GLY A 9 -15.04 -7.17 -2.11
N VAL A 10 -14.56 -7.24 -0.86
CA VAL A 10 -13.59 -6.27 -0.32
C VAL A 10 -12.31 -6.26 -1.17
N SER A 11 -11.68 -7.41 -1.37
CA SER A 11 -10.42 -7.52 -2.11
C SER A 11 -10.50 -6.96 -3.53
N VAL A 12 -11.60 -7.24 -4.25
CA VAL A 12 -11.85 -6.74 -5.60
C VAL A 12 -11.97 -5.22 -5.61
N VAL A 13 -12.78 -4.65 -4.71
CA VAL A 13 -12.96 -3.18 -4.63
C VAL A 13 -11.63 -2.48 -4.34
N TRP A 14 -10.85 -2.99 -3.38
CA TRP A 14 -9.55 -2.42 -3.04
C TRP A 14 -8.55 -2.49 -4.19
N GLY A 15 -8.44 -3.65 -4.85
CA GLY A 15 -7.54 -3.82 -5.98
C GLY A 15 -7.91 -2.94 -7.18
N LEU A 16 -9.21 -2.88 -7.51
CA LEU A 16 -9.71 -2.03 -8.60
C LEU A 16 -9.55 -0.54 -8.28
N ALA A 17 -9.80 -0.11 -7.04
CA ALA A 17 -9.59 1.28 -6.64
C ALA A 17 -8.12 1.69 -6.81
N VAL A 18 -7.19 0.83 -6.38
CA VAL A 18 -5.74 1.08 -6.57
C VAL A 18 -5.38 1.11 -8.06
N LEU A 19 -5.87 0.15 -8.85
CA LEU A 19 -5.65 0.11 -10.30
C LEU A 19 -6.06 1.43 -10.96
N VAL A 20 -7.30 1.89 -10.69
CA VAL A 20 -7.84 3.13 -11.25
C VAL A 20 -6.97 4.32 -10.83
N MET A 21 -6.67 4.46 -9.54
CA MET A 21 -5.89 5.58 -9.03
C MET A 21 -4.43 5.60 -9.55
N VAL A 22 -3.81 4.44 -9.75
CA VAL A 22 -2.48 4.34 -10.37
C VAL A 22 -2.54 4.83 -11.81
N TYR A 23 -3.52 4.43 -12.60
CA TYR A 23 -3.65 4.94 -13.98
C TYR A 23 -4.01 6.42 -14.04
N THR A 24 -4.86 6.91 -13.14
CA THR A 24 -5.27 8.32 -13.13
C THR A 24 -4.14 9.26 -12.69
N LEU A 25 -3.42 8.93 -11.61
CA LEU A 25 -2.48 9.87 -10.98
C LEU A 25 -1.01 9.44 -11.07
N GLY A 26 -0.71 8.29 -11.70
CA GLY A 26 0.64 7.73 -11.75
C GLY A 26 1.60 8.65 -12.49
N HIS A 27 1.18 9.17 -13.64
CA HIS A 27 1.94 10.14 -14.42
C HIS A 27 1.97 11.56 -13.79
N VAL A 28 1.06 11.86 -12.86
CA VAL A 28 0.99 13.18 -12.20
C VAL A 28 1.91 13.24 -10.98
N SER A 29 1.91 12.20 -10.16
CA SER A 29 2.51 12.22 -8.82
C SER A 29 3.35 10.99 -8.48
N GLY A 30 3.36 9.95 -9.32
CA GLY A 30 3.89 8.63 -8.99
C GLY A 30 2.90 7.71 -8.25
N SER A 31 1.73 8.22 -7.85
CA SER A 31 0.64 7.44 -7.23
C SER A 31 1.06 6.54 -6.07
N HIS A 32 1.89 7.03 -5.14
CA HIS A 32 2.33 6.15 -4.04
C HIS A 32 1.16 5.75 -3.13
N PHE A 33 0.26 6.71 -2.82
CA PHE A 33 -0.90 6.56 -1.91
C PHE A 33 -0.63 5.86 -0.57
N ASN A 34 0.64 5.72 -0.19
CA ASN A 34 1.09 4.85 0.89
C ASN A 34 2.38 5.44 1.48
N PRO A 35 2.39 5.79 2.78
CA PRO A 35 3.57 6.33 3.42
C PRO A 35 4.77 5.38 3.42
N ALA A 36 4.54 4.07 3.52
CA ALA A 36 5.60 3.07 3.48
C ALA A 36 6.28 3.01 2.10
N ILE A 37 5.49 3.02 1.02
CA ILE A 37 6.03 3.09 -0.36
C ILE A 37 6.80 4.40 -0.58
N THR A 38 6.25 5.53 -0.13
CA THR A 38 6.89 6.85 -0.27
C THR A 38 8.24 6.88 0.45
N PHE A 39 8.29 6.32 1.66
CA PHE A 39 9.51 6.20 2.44
C PHE A 39 10.54 5.28 1.77
N ALA A 40 10.13 4.11 1.29
CA ALA A 40 11.01 3.15 0.62
C ALA A 40 11.63 3.73 -0.66
N PHE A 41 10.86 4.48 -1.45
CA PHE A 41 11.40 5.22 -2.60
C PHE A 41 12.39 6.31 -2.18
N ALA A 42 12.14 7.03 -1.09
CA ALA A 42 13.06 8.06 -0.62
C ALA A 42 14.40 7.49 -0.12
N VAL A 43 14.35 6.40 0.67
CA VAL A 43 15.56 5.68 1.14
C VAL A 43 16.39 5.15 -0.02
N SER A 44 15.74 4.78 -1.12
CA SER A 44 16.40 4.25 -2.31
C SER A 44 16.78 5.34 -3.33
N CYS A 45 16.77 6.62 -2.92
CA CYS A 45 17.08 7.78 -3.75
C CYS A 45 16.21 7.94 -5.01
N MET A 46 15.05 7.29 -5.05
CA MET A 46 14.08 7.36 -6.15
C MET A 46 13.03 8.46 -5.94
N PHE A 47 12.93 9.02 -4.72
CA PHE A 47 12.03 10.12 -4.40
C PHE A 47 12.74 11.16 -3.52
N PRO A 48 12.63 12.48 -3.81
CA PRO A 48 13.35 13.50 -3.06
C PRO A 48 12.85 13.63 -1.62
N TRP A 49 13.75 13.44 -0.65
CA TRP A 49 13.46 13.55 0.79
C TRP A 49 12.73 14.84 1.20
N LYS A 50 13.01 15.97 0.52
CA LYS A 50 12.35 17.25 0.79
C LYS A 50 10.84 17.21 0.54
N GLN A 51 10.35 16.35 -0.34
CA GLN A 51 8.93 16.23 -0.67
C GLN A 51 8.21 15.21 0.21
N VAL A 52 8.94 14.29 0.87
CA VAL A 52 8.36 13.21 1.67
C VAL A 52 7.36 13.70 2.73
N PRO A 53 7.63 14.76 3.53
CA PRO A 53 6.69 15.19 4.56
C PRO A 53 5.35 15.67 3.99
N LEU A 54 5.38 16.46 2.90
CA LEU A 54 4.16 16.94 2.24
C LEU A 54 3.40 15.80 1.56
N TYR A 55 4.11 14.85 0.98
CA TYR A 55 3.52 13.71 0.28
C TYR A 55 2.87 12.71 1.25
N ILE A 56 3.50 12.43 2.39
CA ILE A 56 2.89 11.62 3.46
C ILE A 56 1.75 12.39 4.13
N GLY A 57 1.90 13.70 4.34
CA GLY A 57 0.86 14.57 4.87
C GLY A 57 -0.41 14.50 4.03
N SER A 58 -0.30 14.63 2.71
CA SER A 58 -1.46 14.54 1.80
C SER A 58 -2.13 13.16 1.83
N GLN A 59 -1.37 12.07 1.95
CA GLN A 59 -1.91 10.71 2.07
C GLN A 59 -2.73 10.54 3.36
N ILE A 60 -2.21 11.00 4.49
CA ILE A 60 -2.89 10.91 5.78
C ILE A 60 -4.13 11.81 5.79
N THR A 61 -4.02 13.06 5.33
CA THR A 61 -5.16 13.98 5.21
C THR A 61 -6.24 13.40 4.29
N GLY A 62 -5.86 12.85 3.14
CA GLY A 62 -6.80 12.20 2.22
C GLY A 62 -7.52 11.01 2.88
N SER A 63 -6.79 10.19 3.65
CA SER A 63 -7.40 9.08 4.40
C SER A 63 -8.40 9.56 5.44
N ILE A 64 -8.07 10.59 6.22
CA ILE A 64 -8.99 11.19 7.21
C ILE A 64 -10.25 11.72 6.52
N LEU A 65 -10.10 12.50 5.44
CA LEU A 65 -11.22 13.07 4.69
C LEU A 65 -12.11 11.98 4.07
N ALA A 66 -11.53 10.87 3.61
CA ALA A 66 -12.29 9.74 3.10
C ALA A 66 -13.17 9.11 4.19
N ILE A 67 -12.62 8.88 5.38
CA ILE A 67 -13.38 8.29 6.51
C ILE A 67 -14.45 9.26 7.03
N LEU A 68 -14.16 10.56 7.09
CA LEU A 68 -15.18 11.56 7.43
C LEU A 68 -16.30 11.63 6.39
N THR A 69 -15.97 11.55 5.10
CA THR A 69 -16.97 11.47 4.03
C THR A 69 -17.85 10.23 4.18
N LEU A 70 -17.26 9.07 4.46
CA LEU A 70 -18.02 7.84 4.72
C LEU A 70 -18.94 8.01 5.93
N ASN A 71 -18.45 8.59 7.03
CA ASN A 71 -19.28 8.92 8.20
C ASN A 71 -20.49 9.78 7.83
N MET A 72 -20.29 10.83 7.02
CA MET A 72 -21.39 11.70 6.61
C MET A 72 -22.41 11.00 5.71
N LEU A 73 -21.95 10.19 4.76
CA LEU A 73 -22.81 9.50 3.80
C LEU A 73 -23.68 8.43 4.45
N PHE A 74 -23.17 7.75 5.49
CA PHE A 74 -23.85 6.63 6.13
C PHE A 74 -24.50 6.97 7.48
N ASN A 75 -24.37 8.22 7.96
CA ASN A 75 -25.05 8.69 9.16
C ASN A 75 -26.58 8.74 8.96
N GLY A 76 -27.29 7.75 9.49
CA GLY A 76 -28.76 7.70 9.52
C GLY A 76 -29.36 6.32 9.19
N GLN A 77 -28.61 5.46 8.50
CA GLN A 77 -28.92 4.03 8.49
C GLN A 77 -28.28 3.41 9.73
N GLN A 78 -29.00 2.54 10.43
CA GLN A 78 -28.50 1.76 11.56
C GLN A 78 -27.31 0.89 11.11
N VAL A 79 -26.15 1.51 10.99
CA VAL A 79 -24.86 0.87 11.11
C VAL A 79 -24.77 0.55 12.59
N GLN A 80 -25.33 -0.61 12.97
CA GLN A 80 -24.99 -1.26 14.22
C GLN A 80 -23.48 -1.13 14.38
N GLN A 81 -23.04 -0.84 15.59
CA GLN A 81 -21.66 -0.50 15.98
C GLN A 81 -20.58 -1.50 15.51
N HIS A 82 -20.91 -2.52 14.73
CA HIS A 82 -20.02 -3.47 14.08
C HIS A 82 -19.58 -3.12 12.63
N ASP A 83 -20.31 -2.33 11.83
CA ASP A 83 -19.91 -2.15 10.42
C ASP A 83 -18.93 -0.98 10.17
N PHE A 84 -18.78 -0.03 11.11
CA PHE A 84 -17.72 0.98 10.98
C PHE A 84 -16.31 0.42 11.21
N HIS A 85 -16.22 -0.77 11.84
CA HIS A 85 -14.97 -1.53 11.95
C HIS A 85 -14.43 -2.04 10.60
N ILE A 86 -15.22 -2.02 9.53
CA ILE A 86 -14.78 -2.49 8.20
C ILE A 86 -13.63 -1.61 7.64
N SER A 87 -13.58 -0.34 8.03
CA SER A 87 -12.50 0.56 7.61
C SER A 87 -11.27 0.47 8.51
N ILE A 88 -11.42 0.02 9.76
CA ILE A 88 -10.31 -0.07 10.72
C ILE A 88 -9.52 -1.34 10.43
N THR A 89 -8.21 -1.22 10.27
CA THR A 89 -7.36 -2.41 10.21
C THR A 89 -7.10 -2.89 11.64
N MET A 90 -7.70 -4.01 12.02
CA MET A 90 -7.44 -4.65 13.30
C MET A 90 -7.14 -6.13 13.09
N THR A 91 -6.26 -6.66 13.92
CA THR A 91 -6.06 -8.11 13.98
C THR A 91 -7.27 -8.73 14.67
N LYS A 92 -7.65 -9.96 14.28
CA LYS A 92 -8.60 -10.72 15.08
C LYS A 92 -8.01 -10.96 16.48
N PHE A 93 -8.85 -10.86 17.50
CA PHE A 93 -8.50 -10.77 18.93
C PHE A 93 -7.49 -11.82 19.45
N ASP A 94 -7.30 -12.95 18.76
CA ASP A 94 -6.37 -14.04 19.13
C ASP A 94 -5.02 -14.02 18.38
N THR A 95 -4.76 -13.03 17.54
CA THR A 95 -3.51 -12.98 16.77
C THR A 95 -2.37 -12.38 17.59
N SER A 96 -1.30 -13.15 17.80
CA SER A 96 -0.06 -12.63 18.40
C SER A 96 0.48 -11.45 17.59
N TYR A 97 0.97 -10.40 18.27
CA TYR A 97 1.59 -9.23 17.61
C TYR A 97 2.68 -9.64 16.61
N PHE A 98 3.47 -10.67 16.94
CA PHE A 98 4.50 -11.19 16.05
C PHE A 98 3.90 -11.75 14.74
N HIS A 99 2.79 -12.49 14.83
CA HIS A 99 2.11 -13.05 13.67
C HIS A 99 1.54 -11.94 12.78
N ALA A 100 0.97 -10.88 13.37
CA ALA A 100 0.46 -9.72 12.65
C ALA A 100 1.58 -8.95 11.92
N ILE A 101 2.72 -8.75 12.59
CA ILE A 101 3.91 -8.12 11.99
C ILE A 101 4.40 -8.95 10.81
N MET A 102 4.49 -10.29 10.95
CA MET A 102 4.95 -11.15 9.86
C MET A 102 4.04 -11.04 8.64
N TRP A 103 2.72 -11.09 8.84
CA TRP A 103 1.76 -10.92 7.75
C TRP A 103 1.93 -9.58 7.05
N GLU A 104 1.82 -8.47 7.80
CA GLU A 104 1.92 -7.12 7.25
C GLU A 104 3.27 -6.85 6.59
N PHE A 105 4.36 -7.41 7.11
CA PHE A 105 5.68 -7.36 6.48
C PHE A 105 5.67 -8.07 5.12
N ILE A 106 5.19 -9.32 5.06
CA ILE A 106 5.22 -10.13 3.83
C ILE A 106 4.36 -9.50 2.74
N ILE A 107 3.12 -9.11 3.05
CA ILE A 107 2.23 -8.53 2.05
C ILE A 107 2.72 -7.16 1.57
N SER A 108 3.32 -6.35 2.45
CA SER A 108 3.93 -5.07 2.06
C SER A 108 5.19 -5.27 1.22
N PHE A 109 5.97 -6.30 1.53
CA PHE A 109 7.12 -6.71 0.72
C PHE A 109 6.68 -7.08 -0.70
N ILE A 110 5.68 -7.96 -0.83
CA ILE A 110 5.17 -8.40 -2.13
C ILE A 110 4.65 -7.19 -2.93
N LEU A 111 3.84 -6.33 -2.30
CA LEU A 111 3.33 -5.11 -2.93
C LEU A 111 4.47 -4.23 -3.47
N MET A 112 5.45 -3.92 -2.62
CA MET A 112 6.54 -3.03 -3.02
C MET A 112 7.48 -3.67 -4.04
N PHE A 113 7.69 -4.99 -3.98
CA PHE A 113 8.50 -5.70 -4.97
C PHE A 113 7.88 -5.62 -6.37
N VAL A 114 6.55 -5.81 -6.47
CA VAL A 114 5.81 -5.61 -7.72
C VAL A 114 5.89 -4.16 -8.17
N VAL A 115 5.68 -3.20 -7.27
CA VAL A 115 5.81 -1.76 -7.56
C VAL A 115 7.19 -1.43 -8.13
N CYS A 116 8.28 -1.93 -7.55
CA CYS A 116 9.62 -1.73 -8.11
C CYS A 116 9.72 -2.31 -9.52
N GLY A 117 9.20 -3.53 -9.72
CA GLY A 117 9.18 -4.22 -11.01
C GLY A 117 8.49 -3.46 -12.15
N VAL A 118 7.35 -2.81 -11.86
CA VAL A 118 6.51 -2.20 -12.89
C VAL A 118 6.58 -0.67 -12.96
N ALA A 119 7.12 0.00 -11.93
CA ALA A 119 7.18 1.46 -11.86
C ALA A 119 8.61 2.02 -11.96
N THR A 120 9.65 1.24 -11.66
CA THR A 120 11.05 1.74 -11.61
C THR A 120 11.97 1.13 -12.66
N ASP A 121 11.55 0.01 -13.27
CA ASP A 121 12.35 -0.66 -14.29
C ASP A 121 11.79 -0.40 -15.69
N HIS A 122 12.55 0.33 -16.49
CA HIS A 122 12.21 0.65 -17.89
C HIS A 122 12.14 -0.58 -18.80
N ARG A 123 12.63 -1.74 -18.31
CA ARG A 123 12.48 -3.05 -18.98
C ARG A 123 11.10 -3.66 -18.77
N GLY A 124 10.34 -3.17 -17.78
CA GLY A 124 8.96 -3.55 -17.53
C GLY A 124 7.98 -2.84 -18.47
N ILE A 125 6.78 -3.42 -18.60
CA ILE A 125 5.68 -2.83 -19.37
C ILE A 125 4.95 -1.84 -18.45
N ASN A 126 5.37 -0.58 -18.49
CA ASN A 126 4.87 0.48 -17.60
C ASN A 126 3.35 0.70 -17.75
N GLU A 127 2.79 0.42 -18.92
CA GLU A 127 1.35 0.50 -19.21
C GLU A 127 0.54 -0.52 -18.38
N LEU A 128 1.16 -1.59 -17.89
CA LEU A 128 0.51 -2.60 -17.05
C LEU A 128 0.72 -2.35 -15.55
N SER A 129 1.39 -1.27 -15.16
CA SER A 129 1.67 -0.94 -13.75
C SER A 129 0.42 -0.90 -12.88
N GLY A 130 -0.64 -0.24 -13.34
CA GLY A 130 -1.93 -0.17 -12.62
C GLY A 130 -2.55 -1.54 -12.39
N VAL A 131 -2.59 -2.38 -13.44
CA VAL A 131 -3.11 -3.76 -13.33
C VAL A 131 -2.28 -4.60 -12.35
N ALA A 132 -0.95 -4.57 -12.47
CA ALA A 132 -0.06 -5.37 -11.62
C ALA A 132 -0.16 -4.97 -10.14
N VAL A 133 -0.13 -3.66 -9.84
CA VAL A 133 -0.23 -3.15 -8.46
C VAL A 133 -1.61 -3.43 -7.88
N GLY A 134 -2.69 -3.16 -8.63
CA GLY A 134 -4.06 -3.42 -8.19
C GLY A 134 -4.35 -4.91 -7.95
N ALA A 135 -3.90 -5.78 -8.86
CA ALA A 135 -4.03 -7.24 -8.69
C ALA A 135 -3.26 -7.75 -7.47
N THR A 136 -2.08 -7.16 -7.18
CA THR A 136 -1.28 -7.53 -6.01
C THR A 136 -2.00 -7.15 -4.71
N VAL A 137 -2.59 -5.95 -4.64
CA VAL A 137 -3.40 -5.53 -3.48
C VAL A 137 -4.59 -6.46 -3.27
N LEU A 138 -5.30 -6.82 -4.35
CA LEU A 138 -6.41 -7.76 -4.31
C LEU A 138 -5.97 -9.12 -3.71
N LEU A 139 -4.92 -9.72 -4.26
CA LEU A 139 -4.41 -11.02 -3.81
C LEU A 139 -3.97 -10.98 -2.34
N ASN A 140 -3.26 -9.93 -1.94
CA ASN A 140 -2.82 -9.75 -0.57
C ASN A 140 -4.00 -9.66 0.41
N ILE A 141 -5.09 -8.99 0.03
CA ILE A 141 -6.31 -8.90 0.86
C ILE A 141 -7.04 -10.24 0.93
N LEU A 142 -7.11 -11.00 -0.16
CA LEU A 142 -7.70 -12.35 -0.13
C LEU A 142 -6.99 -13.27 0.87
N ILE A 143 -5.67 -13.16 0.96
CA ILE A 143 -4.84 -14.02 1.80
C ILE A 143 -4.79 -13.52 3.24
N ALA A 144 -4.37 -12.27 3.46
CA ALA A 144 -4.10 -11.74 4.79
C ALA A 144 -5.27 -10.98 5.41
N GLY A 145 -6.27 -10.59 4.61
CA GLY A 145 -7.44 -9.83 5.07
C GLY A 145 -8.20 -10.51 6.22
N PRO A 146 -8.46 -11.83 6.17
CA PRO A 146 -9.12 -12.54 7.27
C PRO A 146 -8.32 -12.57 8.60
N THR A 147 -7.02 -12.27 8.57
CA THR A 147 -6.11 -12.38 9.71
C THR A 147 -5.76 -11.01 10.30
N THR A 148 -5.20 -10.11 9.47
CA THR A 148 -4.74 -8.78 9.89
C THR A 148 -5.56 -7.63 9.32
N GLY A 149 -6.52 -7.90 8.43
CA GLY A 149 -7.21 -6.87 7.64
C GLY A 149 -6.38 -6.34 6.45
N ALA A 150 -5.16 -6.89 6.24
CA ALA A 150 -4.25 -6.62 5.12
C ALA A 150 -4.09 -5.11 4.82
N SER A 151 -3.46 -4.38 5.74
CA SER A 151 -3.30 -2.93 5.56
C SER A 151 -2.35 -2.60 4.44
N MET A 152 -1.11 -3.11 4.53
CA MET A 152 0.04 -2.74 3.70
C MET A 152 0.40 -1.24 3.70
N ASN A 153 -0.35 -0.40 4.39
CA ASN A 153 -0.36 1.04 4.15
C ASN A 153 -0.64 1.82 5.45
N PRO A 154 0.35 2.53 6.00
CA PRO A 154 0.16 3.33 7.22
C PRO A 154 -0.97 4.36 7.11
N ALA A 155 -1.14 5.06 5.98
CA ALA A 155 -2.22 6.05 5.84
C ALA A 155 -3.60 5.38 5.93
N ARG A 156 -3.75 4.21 5.32
CA ARG A 156 -4.97 3.38 5.36
C ARG A 156 -5.34 2.89 6.76
N SER A 157 -4.39 2.86 7.70
CA SER A 157 -4.65 2.52 9.10
C SER A 157 -4.74 3.75 10.00
N ILE A 158 -3.94 4.79 9.76
CA ILE A 158 -3.91 6.03 10.56
C ILE A 158 -5.22 6.82 10.42
N GLY A 159 -5.73 7.01 9.21
CA GLY A 159 -6.95 7.81 9.00
C GLY A 159 -8.16 7.28 9.77
N PRO A 160 -8.53 5.99 9.61
CA PRO A 160 -9.60 5.37 10.39
C PRO A 160 -9.35 5.43 11.90
N ALA A 161 -8.11 5.15 12.35
CA ALA A 161 -7.76 5.18 13.77
C ALA A 161 -7.95 6.57 14.40
N LEU A 162 -7.59 7.64 13.69
CA LEU A 162 -7.76 9.02 14.15
C LEU A 162 -9.24 9.41 14.28
N VAL A 163 -10.07 9.02 13.32
CA VAL A 163 -11.49 9.38 13.30
C VAL A 163 -12.31 8.54 14.29
N SER A 164 -11.96 7.27 14.46
CA SER A 164 -12.65 6.35 15.38
C SER A 164 -12.09 6.37 16.81
N HIS A 165 -10.98 7.09 17.04
CA HIS A 165 -10.21 7.08 18.29
C HIS A 165 -9.68 5.69 18.73
N GLU A 166 -9.55 4.76 17.79
CA GLU A 166 -9.06 3.39 18.02
C GLU A 166 -7.61 3.22 17.55
N PHE A 167 -6.67 3.34 18.49
CA PHE A 167 -5.23 3.27 18.20
C PHE A 167 -4.59 1.91 18.50
N LYS A 168 -5.40 0.93 18.93
CA LYS A 168 -4.91 -0.39 19.29
C LYS A 168 -4.21 -1.02 18.08
N GLN A 169 -2.98 -1.51 18.30
CA GLN A 169 -2.13 -2.14 17.26
C GLN A 169 -1.71 -1.25 16.08
N LEU A 170 -2.05 0.05 16.06
CA LEU A 170 -1.71 0.93 14.93
C LEU A 170 -0.21 0.92 14.59
N TRP A 171 0.65 0.81 15.60
CA TRP A 171 2.09 0.74 15.42
C TRP A 171 2.55 -0.45 14.56
N VAL A 172 1.84 -1.59 14.61
CA VAL A 172 2.14 -2.77 13.77
C VAL A 172 1.97 -2.42 12.30
N TYR A 173 0.87 -1.72 11.97
CA TYR A 173 0.54 -1.28 10.62
C TYR A 173 1.36 -0.07 10.14
N ILE A 174 2.24 0.47 10.99
CA ILE A 174 3.24 1.47 10.61
C ILE A 174 4.60 0.78 10.41
N VAL A 175 5.07 0.07 11.43
CA VAL A 175 6.41 -0.53 11.45
C VAL A 175 6.53 -1.66 10.44
N ALA A 176 5.58 -2.60 10.41
CA ALA A 176 5.70 -3.78 9.54
C ALA A 176 5.66 -3.40 8.04
N PRO A 177 4.77 -2.50 7.57
CA PRO A 177 4.80 -2.06 6.18
C PRO A 177 6.08 -1.31 5.80
N VAL A 178 6.60 -0.42 6.67
CA VAL A 178 7.85 0.31 6.39
C VAL A 178 9.02 -0.66 6.25
N LEU A 179 9.13 -1.65 7.15
CA LEU A 179 10.17 -2.68 7.05
C LEU A 179 10.01 -3.55 5.80
N GLY A 180 8.79 -4.00 5.49
CA GLY A 180 8.51 -4.84 4.33
C GLY A 180 8.80 -4.15 3.01
N THR A 181 8.33 -2.91 2.85
CA THR A 181 8.58 -2.10 1.65
C THR A 181 10.06 -1.77 1.46
N THR A 182 10.76 -1.35 2.52
CA THR A 182 12.21 -1.05 2.45
C THR A 182 13.01 -2.31 2.10
N ALA A 183 12.69 -3.45 2.70
CA ALA A 183 13.34 -4.73 2.38
C ALA A 183 13.10 -5.15 0.93
N ALA A 184 11.87 -5.00 0.42
CA ALA A 184 11.55 -5.31 -0.97
C ALA A 184 12.34 -4.46 -1.96
N THR A 185 12.43 -3.15 -1.71
CA THR A 185 13.22 -2.27 -2.57
C THR A 185 14.70 -2.63 -2.53
N ALA A 186 15.26 -2.92 -1.35
CA ALA A 186 16.65 -3.37 -1.23
C ALA A 186 16.90 -4.67 -2.01
N VAL A 187 16.04 -5.69 -1.86
CA VAL A 187 16.15 -6.95 -2.60
C VAL A 187 16.02 -6.70 -4.11
N TYR A 188 15.07 -5.89 -4.54
CA TYR A 188 14.88 -5.56 -5.94
C TYR A 188 16.12 -4.87 -6.54
N CYS A 189 16.71 -3.91 -5.83
CA CYS A 189 17.94 -3.25 -6.23
C CYS A 189 19.12 -4.23 -6.34
N LEU A 190 19.23 -5.21 -5.44
CA LEU A 190 20.31 -6.21 -5.45
C LEU A 190 20.22 -7.18 -6.63
N ILE A 191 19.01 -7.61 -7.01
CA ILE A 191 18.82 -8.55 -8.14
C ILE A 191 18.85 -7.85 -9.49
N ARG A 192 18.72 -6.52 -9.52
CA ARG A 192 18.68 -5.73 -10.76
C ARG A 192 20.05 -5.76 -11.42
N VAL A 193 20.18 -6.52 -12.51
CA VAL A 193 21.41 -6.52 -13.32
C VAL A 193 21.59 -5.14 -13.97
N PRO A 194 22.75 -4.46 -13.77
CA PRO A 194 23.07 -3.21 -14.45
C PRO A 194 23.09 -3.44 -15.96
N VAL A 195 22.40 -2.58 -16.71
CA VAL A 195 22.54 -2.58 -18.17
C VAL A 195 23.90 -1.96 -18.46
N SER A 196 24.81 -2.71 -19.09
CA SER A 196 26.02 -2.13 -19.67
C SER A 196 25.59 -1.10 -20.71
N ASP A 197 25.90 0.17 -20.48
CA ASP A 197 25.66 1.19 -21.51
C ASP A 197 26.44 0.80 -22.76
N LYS A 198 25.78 0.86 -23.93
CA LYS A 198 26.42 0.60 -25.23
C LYS A 198 27.57 1.57 -25.52
N SER A 199 27.72 2.66 -24.76
CA SER A 199 28.87 3.57 -24.83
C SER A 199 30.18 2.96 -24.32
N ASP A 200 30.12 1.98 -23.41
CA ASP A 200 31.32 1.34 -22.85
C ASP A 200 31.92 0.26 -23.76
N ILE A 201 31.13 -0.21 -24.74
CA ILE A 201 31.59 -1.19 -25.73
C ILE A 201 32.34 -0.46 -26.87
N ALA A 202 31.89 0.74 -27.25
CA ALA A 202 32.54 1.53 -28.30
C ALA A 202 33.90 2.10 -27.88
N SER A 203 34.12 2.38 -26.59
CA SER A 203 35.41 2.89 -26.06
C SER A 203 36.46 1.80 -25.81
N LYS A 204 36.06 0.52 -25.77
CA LYS A 204 36.96 -0.63 -25.65
C LYS A 204 37.34 -1.25 -27.01
N SER A 205 36.75 -0.76 -28.09
CA SER A 205 37.03 -1.18 -29.47
C SER A 205 37.75 -0.12 -30.33
N ALA A 206 38.17 1.00 -29.72
CA ALA A 206 38.96 2.06 -30.33
C ALA A 206 40.33 2.14 -29.67
#